data_AF-A0A7S0BAP3-F1
#
_entry.id   AF-A0A7S0BAP3-F1
#
_cell.length_a   1.000
_cell.length_b   1.000
_cell.length_c   1.000
_cell.angle_alpha   90.00
_cell.angle_beta   90.00
_cell.angle_gamma   90.00
#
_symmetry.space_group_name_H-M   'P 1'
#
loop_
_entity.id
_entity.type
_entity.pdbx_description
1 polymer ?
#
loop_
_entity_poly.entity_id
_entity_poly.type
_entity_poly.pdbx_seq_one_letter_code
_entity_poly.pdbx_strand_id
1 'polypeptide(L)'
;AAAPRPTDADDAAIAACLAAGPLCAGGTARGGGAAAAELARPRSAQLPKEMCIACMDQPANACFIPCGHVNVCFSCARRVNPPRCPVCRLAFQQVVRIDR
;
A
#
# COMPACT_ATOMS: atom_id res chain seq x y z
N ALA A 1 4.25 -40.77 -8.35
CA ALA A 1 3.87 -39.73 -9.34
C ALA A 1 3.38 -38.53 -8.55
N ALA A 2 4.13 -37.42 -8.57
CA ALA A 2 3.85 -36.25 -7.75
C ALA A 2 2.63 -35.50 -8.29
N ALA A 3 1.72 -35.09 -7.40
CA ALA A 3 0.61 -34.21 -7.75
C ALA A 3 1.14 -32.83 -8.18
N PRO A 4 0.56 -32.19 -9.21
CA PRO A 4 0.98 -30.87 -9.67
C PRO A 4 0.73 -29.80 -8.59
N ARG A 5 1.59 -28.79 -8.56
CA ARG A 5 1.65 -27.77 -7.50
C ARG A 5 0.66 -26.63 -7.81
N PRO A 6 0.13 -25.93 -6.79
CA PRO A 6 -0.95 -24.95 -6.95
C PRO A 6 -0.59 -23.70 -7.77
N THR A 7 0.63 -23.56 -8.28
CA THR A 7 1.08 -22.45 -9.13
C THR A 7 0.77 -22.65 -10.61
N ASP A 8 0.45 -23.88 -11.04
CA ASP A 8 0.14 -24.19 -12.45
C ASP A 8 -1.24 -23.65 -12.89
N ALA A 9 -2.10 -23.28 -11.92
CA ALA A 9 -3.43 -22.71 -12.19
C ALA A 9 -3.40 -21.18 -12.42
N ASP A 10 -2.42 -20.48 -11.83
CA ASP A 10 -2.28 -19.02 -11.97
C ASP A 10 -1.69 -18.63 -13.33
N ASP A 11 -0.83 -19.46 -13.92
CA ASP A 11 -0.20 -19.19 -15.22
C ASP A 11 -1.23 -19.22 -16.38
N ALA A 12 -2.22 -20.11 -16.30
CA ALA A 12 -3.31 -20.20 -17.27
C ALA A 12 -4.23 -18.95 -17.25
N ALA A 13 -4.43 -18.36 -16.07
CA ALA A 13 -5.21 -17.14 -15.91
C ALA A 13 -4.47 -15.91 -16.46
N ILE A 14 -3.15 -15.84 -16.26
CA ILE A 14 -2.29 -14.76 -16.80
C ILE A 14 -2.22 -14.85 -18.33
N ALA A 15 -2.09 -16.06 -18.89
CA ALA A 15 -2.08 -16.27 -20.34
C ALA A 15 -3.37 -15.83 -21.04
N ALA A 16 -4.53 -16.00 -20.37
CA ALA A 16 -5.82 -15.55 -20.89
C ALA A 16 -5.94 -14.02 -20.94
N CYS A 17 -5.36 -13.30 -19.96
CA CYS A 17 -5.35 -11.83 -19.96
C CYS A 17 -4.48 -11.24 -21.07
N LEU A 18 -3.36 -11.88 -21.43
CA LEU A 18 -2.45 -11.38 -22.47
C LEU A 18 -2.98 -11.60 -23.90
N ALA A 19 -3.89 -12.56 -24.10
CA ALA A 19 -4.46 -12.89 -25.41
C ALA A 19 -5.59 -11.94 -25.86
N ALA A 20 -6.15 -11.12 -24.96
CA ALA A 20 -7.19 -10.15 -25.27
C ALA A 20 -6.59 -8.79 -25.67
N GLY A 21 -5.92 -8.75 -26.83
CA GLY A 21 -5.59 -7.48 -27.49
C GLY A 21 -6.84 -6.75 -28.01
N PRO A 22 -6.80 -5.41 -28.19
CA PRO A 22 -7.98 -4.63 -28.55
C PRO A 22 -8.18 -4.67 -30.05
N LEU A 23 -9.20 -5.40 -30.53
CA LEU A 23 -9.61 -5.33 -31.92
C LEU A 23 -11.13 -5.20 -32.00
N CYS A 24 -11.59 -4.03 -32.44
CA CYS A 24 -12.87 -3.85 -33.12
C CYS A 24 -12.95 -4.82 -34.33
N ALA A 25 -14.08 -5.35 -34.78
CA ALA A 25 -15.38 -4.71 -35.02
C ALA A 25 -16.51 -5.74 -35.21
N GLY A 26 -17.75 -5.34 -34.85
CA GLY A 26 -18.98 -5.70 -35.56
C GLY A 26 -19.87 -6.83 -35.00
N GLY A 27 -21.13 -6.51 -34.64
CA GLY A 27 -22.25 -7.48 -34.72
C GLY A 27 -23.27 -7.58 -33.56
N THR A 28 -24.19 -6.62 -33.48
CA THR A 28 -25.60 -6.68 -32.97
C THR A 28 -25.99 -7.42 -31.68
N ALA A 29 -26.21 -6.60 -30.64
CA ALA A 29 -27.30 -6.56 -29.64
C ALA A 29 -28.26 -7.77 -29.45
N ARG A 30 -28.35 -8.26 -28.20
CA ARG A 30 -29.52 -8.08 -27.30
C ARG A 30 -29.09 -8.19 -25.84
N GLY A 31 -29.54 -7.22 -25.04
CA GLY A 31 -29.10 -6.98 -23.68
C GLY A 31 -29.73 -7.86 -22.61
N GLY A 32 -29.17 -7.74 -21.41
CA GLY A 32 -29.69 -8.30 -20.17
C GLY A 32 -28.72 -8.18 -19.01
N GLY A 33 -28.71 -7.02 -18.35
CA GLY A 33 -28.32 -6.94 -16.93
C GLY A 33 -26.90 -6.45 -16.64
N ALA A 34 -26.78 -5.15 -16.48
CA ALA A 34 -25.63 -4.52 -15.86
C ALA A 34 -25.49 -4.94 -14.39
N ALA A 35 -24.34 -5.50 -14.05
CA ALA A 35 -23.72 -5.24 -12.77
C ALA A 35 -22.21 -5.22 -12.99
N ALA A 36 -21.73 -4.15 -13.63
CA ALA A 36 -20.43 -3.60 -13.28
C ALA A 36 -20.55 -3.13 -11.82
N ALA A 37 -20.57 -4.09 -10.89
CA ALA A 37 -20.30 -3.82 -9.50
C ALA A 37 -18.80 -3.52 -9.47
N GLU A 38 -18.53 -2.22 -9.63
CA GLU A 38 -17.48 -1.49 -8.93
C GLU A 38 -16.47 -2.43 -8.30
N LEU A 39 -15.26 -2.43 -8.86
CA LEU A 39 -14.05 -2.77 -8.15
C LEU A 39 -14.13 -2.07 -6.80
N ALA A 40 -14.64 -2.80 -5.81
CA ALA A 40 -14.62 -2.40 -4.43
C ALA A 40 -13.13 -2.43 -4.10
N ARG A 41 -12.42 -1.33 -4.40
CA ARG A 41 -11.25 -0.94 -3.63
C ARG A 41 -11.74 -1.13 -2.21
N PRO A 42 -11.25 -2.11 -1.45
CA PRO A 42 -11.62 -2.21 -0.05
C PRO A 42 -11.40 -0.80 0.49
N ARG A 43 -12.49 -0.14 0.93
CA ARG A 43 -12.48 1.23 1.45
C ARG A 43 -11.28 1.29 2.33
N SER A 44 -10.23 1.96 1.82
CA SER A 44 -8.84 1.86 2.25
C SER A 44 -8.84 1.43 3.70
N ALA A 45 -8.72 0.12 3.96
CA ALA A 45 -8.87 -0.43 5.30
C ALA A 45 -7.97 0.44 6.14
N GLN A 46 -8.54 1.31 6.98
CA GLN A 46 -7.79 2.39 7.59
C GLN A 46 -6.61 1.72 8.26
N LEU A 47 -5.44 1.83 7.61
CA LEU A 47 -4.24 1.20 8.11
C LEU A 47 -4.12 1.78 9.52
N PRO A 48 -4.03 0.93 10.55
CA PRO A 48 -4.04 1.39 11.91
C PRO A 48 -3.05 2.54 12.04
N LYS A 49 -3.43 3.64 12.71
CA LYS A 49 -2.55 4.79 12.92
C LYS A 49 -1.20 4.23 13.38
N GLU A 50 -0.18 4.33 12.51
CA GLU A 50 1.09 3.65 12.68
C GLU A 50 1.60 3.94 14.09
N MET A 51 1.77 2.91 14.92
CA MET A 51 2.21 3.10 16.31
C MET A 51 3.70 3.47 16.30
N CYS A 52 4.16 4.26 17.28
CA CYS A 52 5.56 4.62 17.36
C CYS A 52 6.42 3.36 17.52
N ILE A 53 7.26 3.07 16.53
CA ILE A 53 8.11 1.87 16.54
C ILE A 53 9.16 1.88 17.66
N ALA A 54 9.44 3.05 18.25
CA ALA A 54 10.47 3.22 19.28
C ALA A 54 9.94 2.98 20.70
N CYS A 55 8.73 3.46 21.02
CA CYS A 55 8.17 3.29 22.37
C CYS A 55 6.96 2.36 22.43
N MET A 56 6.31 2.08 21.29
CA MET A 56 5.10 1.25 21.19
C MET A 56 3.96 1.68 22.13
N ASP A 57 3.98 2.93 22.58
CA ASP A 57 3.05 3.46 23.59
C ASP A 57 2.14 4.54 22.99
N GLN A 58 2.69 5.36 22.09
CA GLN A 58 2.02 6.50 21.48
C GLN A 58 1.92 6.32 19.96
N PRO A 59 0.91 6.90 19.30
CA PRO A 59 0.83 6.91 17.84
C PRO A 59 2.02 7.66 17.23
N ALA A 60 2.47 7.23 16.06
CA ALA A 60 3.45 7.96 15.28
C ALA A 60 2.82 9.28 14.79
N ASN A 61 3.43 10.39 15.20
CA ASN A 61 2.95 11.74 14.91
C ASN A 61 4.11 12.71 14.64
N ALA A 62 5.30 12.19 14.33
CA ALA A 62 6.48 12.98 13.98
C ALA A 62 6.90 12.72 12.55
N CYS A 63 6.93 13.78 11.74
CA CYS A 63 7.41 13.77 10.36
C CYS A 63 8.85 14.28 10.29
N PHE A 64 9.74 13.50 9.66
CA PHE A 64 11.14 13.86 9.48
C PHE A 64 11.38 14.58 8.15
N ILE A 65 11.86 15.82 8.18
CA ILE A 65 12.18 16.60 6.97
C ILE A 65 13.67 16.43 6.64
N PRO A 66 14.02 16.07 5.38
CA PRO A 66 13.20 16.14 4.17
C PRO A 66 12.50 14.84 3.73
N CYS A 67 12.71 13.70 4.41
CA CYS A 67 12.23 12.40 3.89
C CYS A 67 10.71 12.16 3.98
N GLY A 68 9.98 12.87 4.85
CA GLY A 68 8.53 12.76 4.99
C GLY A 68 8.00 11.54 5.76
N HIS A 69 8.85 10.61 6.22
CA HIS A 69 8.39 9.42 6.93
C HIS A 69 7.86 9.75 8.34
N VAL A 70 6.75 9.09 8.71
CA VAL A 70 6.09 9.20 10.01
C VAL A 70 5.98 7.81 10.64
N ASN A 71 6.94 7.48 11.51
CA ASN A 71 7.04 6.15 12.14
C ASN A 71 7.31 6.21 13.65
N VAL A 72 7.52 7.41 14.21
CA VAL A 72 7.74 7.63 15.64
C VAL A 72 6.87 8.75 16.17
N CYS A 73 6.65 8.75 17.49
CA CYS A 73 6.01 9.86 18.18
C CYS A 73 6.99 11.03 18.37
N PHE A 74 6.46 12.23 18.57
CA PHE A 74 7.23 13.47 18.70
C PHE A 74 8.22 13.43 19.88
N SER A 75 7.83 12.81 21.00
CA SER A 75 8.70 12.62 22.17
C SER A 75 9.89 11.71 21.86
N CYS A 76 9.69 10.64 21.09
CA CYS A 76 10.77 9.75 20.65
C CYS A 76 11.66 10.43 19.61
N ALA A 77 11.09 11.17 18.66
CA ALA A 77 11.84 11.87 17.61
C ALA A 77 12.91 12.82 18.17
N ARG A 78 12.63 13.50 19.30
CA ARG A 78 13.59 14.40 19.98
C ARG A 78 14.78 13.68 20.63
N ARG A 79 14.67 12.36 20.85
CA ARG A 79 15.71 11.53 21.49
C ARG A 79 16.56 10.76 20.47
N VAL A 80 16.21 10.82 19.19
CA VAL A 80 16.93 10.11 18.13
C VAL A 80 18.31 10.74 17.93
N ASN A 81 19.36 9.95 18.19
CA ASN A 81 20.75 10.32 17.96
C ASN A 81 21.51 9.12 17.36
N PRO A 82 22.16 9.24 16.19
CA PRO A 82 22.22 10.42 15.32
C PRO A 82 20.85 10.76 14.71
N PRO A 83 20.60 12.02 14.30
CA PRO A 83 19.31 12.47 13.76
C PRO A 83 19.05 11.90 12.35
N ARG A 84 18.73 10.61 12.27
CA ARG A 84 18.46 9.86 11.04
C ARG A 84 17.12 9.16 11.11
N CYS A 85 16.37 9.19 10.00
CA CYS A 85 15.08 8.51 9.92
C CYS A 85 15.24 7.00 10.11
N PRO A 86 14.46 6.33 10.97
CA PRO A 86 14.55 4.87 11.16
C PRO A 86 14.23 4.04 9.91
N VAL A 87 13.45 4.59 8.98
CA VAL A 87 13.03 3.91 7.75
C VAL A 87 14.05 4.09 6.63
N CYS A 88 14.31 5.34 6.21
CA CYS A 88 15.16 5.60 5.05
C CYS A 88 16.59 6.01 5.40
N ARG A 89 16.93 6.08 6.71
CA ARG A 89 18.26 6.44 7.23
C ARG A 89 18.79 7.82 6.82
N LEU A 90 17.96 8.63 6.16
CA LEU A 90 18.29 9.99 5.76
C LEU A 90 18.40 10.87 7.00
N ALA A 91 19.44 11.72 7.04
CA ALA A 91 19.59 12.70 8.10
C ALA A 91 18.44 13.72 8.04
N PHE A 92 17.83 14.01 9.18
CA PHE A 92 16.77 15.01 9.28
C PHE A 92 17.24 16.20 10.11
N GLN A 93 16.77 17.38 9.75
CA GLN A 93 17.11 18.64 10.43
C GLN A 93 15.92 19.21 11.20
N GLN A 94 14.71 18.83 10.77
CA GLN A 94 13.47 19.33 11.34
C GLN A 94 12.52 18.16 11.56
N VAL A 95 11.77 18.25 12.66
CA VAL A 95 10.71 17.31 13.03
C VAL A 95 9.43 18.11 13.19
N VAL A 96 8.41 17.76 12.41
CA VAL A 96 7.09 18.40 12.49
C VAL A 96 6.11 17.45 13.16
N ARG A 97 5.36 17.95 14.14
CA ARG A 97 4.26 17.20 14.74
C ARG A 97 3.06 17.22 13.81
N ILE A 98 2.47 16.06 13.55
CA ILE A 98 1.25 15.93 12.75
C ILE A 98 0.11 15.53 13.69
N ASP A 99 -0.89 16.38 13.80
CA ASP A 99 -2.13 16.06 14.51
C ASP A 99 -3.17 15.64 13.45
N ARG A 100 -3.57 14.36 13.48
CA ARG A 100 -4.50 13.71 12.52
C ARG A 100 -5.55 12.87 13.24
#